data_AF-A0A6S6WNC2-F1
#
_entry.id   AF-A0A6S6WNC2-F1
#
_cell.length_a   1.000
_cell.length_b   1.000
_cell.length_c   1.000
_cell.angle_alpha   90.00
_cell.angle_beta   90.00
_cell.angle_gamma   90.00
#
_symmetry.space_group_name_H-M   'P 1'
#
loop_
_entity.id
_entity.type
_entity.pdbx_description
1 polymer ?
#
loop_
_entity_poly.entity_id
_entity_poly.type
_entity_poly.pdbx_seq_one_letter_code
_entity_poly.pdbx_strand_id
1 'polypeptide(L)'
;MKEKRKVWLAVSAAVLGSSVVHADGIDTNAPHPHTMSVVAPFEGGGGEGEGEGSGSVDLRTNDSAYLAHLGLIRGHLYVGKKLYDEGHLTMAKTHMKHPEDELYAALIPAFTARQVPGFGAKLSNLADAVNGELGEAAVNAAYKDLMTAITTAEAVTEKSVKAVLMSLSTMLLTAAEEYDLGVEQGTVVNVHEFQDAYGFTQIAHARINELSAAQREQNSDAIAEVEALLKDLPNLWPTITPEGVVEGDSSTLYATAARIELATLN
;
A
#
# COMPACT_ATOMS: atom_id res chain seq x y z
N MET A 1 -4.19 18.50 18.23
CA MET A 1 -3.35 17.42 17.68
C MET A 1 -2.41 18.02 16.66
N LYS A 2 -1.12 17.70 16.71
CA LYS A 2 -0.17 18.03 15.63
C LYS A 2 -0.09 16.78 14.75
N GLU A 3 -0.76 16.79 13.60
CA GLU A 3 -0.54 15.78 12.56
C GLU A 3 0.90 15.93 12.04
N LYS A 4 1.70 14.87 12.14
CA LYS A 4 3.00 14.81 11.48
C LYS A 4 2.73 14.42 10.03
N ARG A 5 3.05 15.29 9.06
CA ARG A 5 3.01 14.93 7.63
C ARG A 5 3.92 13.71 7.41
N LYS A 6 3.34 12.57 7.01
CA LYS A 6 4.08 11.35 6.65
C LYS A 6 4.83 11.59 5.33
N VAL A 7 6.07 11.12 5.26
CA VAL A 7 6.86 11.10 4.02
C VAL A 7 7.00 9.63 3.61
N TRP A 8 6.31 9.25 2.54
CA TRP A 8 6.36 7.90 1.99
C TRP A 8 7.71 7.70 1.27
N LEU A 9 8.64 6.99 1.91
CA LEU A 9 9.86 6.51 1.26
C LEU A 9 9.54 5.18 0.57
N ALA A 10 9.51 5.18 -0.75
CA ALA A 10 9.33 3.97 -1.53
C ALA A 10 10.54 3.04 -1.36
N VAL A 11 10.32 1.85 -0.79
CA VAL A 11 11.34 0.80 -0.69
C VAL A 11 11.62 0.26 -2.09
N SER A 12 12.84 0.47 -2.58
CA SER A 12 13.33 -0.23 -3.76
C SER A 12 13.97 -1.54 -3.32
N ALA A 13 13.54 -2.66 -3.90
CA ALA A 13 14.25 -3.93 -3.82
C ALA A 13 15.62 -3.78 -4.50
N ALA A 14 16.67 -3.52 -3.72
CA ALA A 14 18.04 -3.52 -4.22
C ALA A 14 18.50 -4.98 -4.41
N VAL A 15 18.22 -5.55 -5.58
CA VAL A 15 18.89 -6.80 -6.00
C VAL A 15 20.31 -6.45 -6.43
N LEU A 16 21.25 -6.47 -5.49
CA LEU A 16 22.67 -6.46 -5.82
C LEU A 16 23.14 -7.88 -6.16
N GLY A 17 22.94 -8.26 -7.43
CA GLY A 17 23.65 -9.35 -8.06
C GLY A 17 24.93 -8.84 -8.71
N SER A 18 26.09 -9.09 -8.11
CA SER A 18 27.41 -9.07 -8.77
C SER A 18 28.46 -9.74 -7.87
N SER A 19 28.66 -11.04 -8.05
CA SER A 19 29.85 -11.73 -7.57
C SER A 19 31.04 -11.34 -8.46
N VAL A 20 32.04 -10.65 -7.87
CA VAL A 20 33.39 -10.64 -8.43
C VAL A 20 34.29 -11.35 -7.43
N VAL A 21 34.60 -12.61 -7.76
CA VAL A 21 35.57 -13.42 -7.03
C VAL A 21 36.96 -12.86 -7.38
N HIS A 22 37.71 -12.40 -6.39
CA HIS A 22 39.16 -12.37 -6.45
C HIS A 22 39.70 -13.28 -5.37
N ALA A 23 40.39 -14.33 -5.83
CA ALA A 23 41.08 -15.29 -5.00
C ALA A 23 42.38 -14.67 -4.47
N ASP A 24 42.57 -14.72 -3.16
CA ASP A 24 43.83 -15.20 -2.59
C ASP A 24 43.56 -15.72 -1.17
N GLY A 25 44.14 -16.87 -0.85
CA GLY A 25 43.73 -17.72 0.26
C GLY A 25 44.19 -17.29 1.65
N ILE A 26 43.51 -17.83 2.67
CA ILE A 26 44.05 -18.65 3.77
C ILE A 26 42.88 -19.07 4.69
N ASP A 27 43.09 -20.21 5.34
CA ASP A 27 42.22 -21.18 5.99
C ASP A 27 41.52 -20.76 7.32
N THR A 28 40.50 -21.56 7.66
CA THR A 28 39.93 -21.92 8.98
C THR A 28 38.63 -21.25 9.50
N ASN A 29 37.53 -22.01 9.30
CA ASN A 29 36.48 -22.37 10.28
C ASN A 29 35.92 -21.29 11.22
N ALA A 30 34.82 -20.64 10.84
CA ALA A 30 33.91 -19.94 11.74
C ALA A 30 32.45 -20.07 11.23
N PRO A 31 31.45 -20.25 12.12
CA PRO A 31 30.06 -20.36 11.70
C PRO A 31 29.57 -19.03 11.15
N HIS A 32 28.95 -19.08 9.96
CA HIS A 32 28.34 -17.92 9.31
C HIS A 32 27.35 -17.21 10.24
N PRO A 33 27.48 -15.90 10.52
CA PRO A 33 26.34 -15.15 11.02
C PRO A 33 25.40 -14.97 9.83
N HIS A 34 24.19 -15.52 9.93
CA HIS A 34 23.08 -15.12 9.08
C HIS A 34 22.80 -13.64 9.37
N THR A 35 23.34 -12.75 8.54
CA THR A 35 22.91 -11.35 8.50
C THR A 35 21.53 -11.30 7.86
N MET A 36 20.50 -11.44 8.69
CA MET A 36 19.15 -10.96 8.36
C MET A 36 19.23 -9.44 8.32
N SER A 37 19.19 -8.86 7.11
CA SER A 37 19.02 -7.41 6.94
C SER A 37 17.58 -7.05 7.28
N VAL A 38 17.32 -6.81 8.55
CA VAL A 38 16.08 -6.16 9.01
C VAL A 38 16.27 -4.67 8.75
N VAL A 39 15.54 -4.13 7.78
CA VAL A 39 15.42 -2.68 7.59
C VAL A 39 14.59 -2.15 8.76
N ALA A 40 15.21 -1.36 9.62
CA ALA A 40 14.52 -0.66 10.70
C ALA A 40 13.86 0.62 10.15
N PRO A 41 12.64 0.99 10.60
CA PRO A 41 12.08 2.30 10.30
C PRO A 41 12.83 3.35 11.13
N PHE A 42 13.33 4.39 10.49
CA PHE A 42 14.05 5.47 11.18
C PHE A 42 13.07 6.57 11.59
N GLU A 43 13.02 6.85 12.90
CA GLU A 43 12.47 8.09 13.46
C GLU A 43 13.31 9.29 13.01
N GLY A 44 12.64 10.41 12.74
CA GLY A 44 13.23 11.60 12.16
C GLY A 44 14.37 12.23 12.95
N GLY A 45 15.40 12.64 12.21
CA GLY A 45 16.42 13.59 12.65
C GLY A 45 16.79 14.49 11.47
N GLY A 46 16.57 15.79 11.62
CA GLY A 46 17.04 16.78 10.66
C GLY A 46 18.56 16.74 10.57
N GLY A 47 19.07 16.53 9.37
CA GLY A 47 20.49 16.58 9.07
C GLY A 47 20.67 16.73 7.56
N GLU A 48 21.20 17.87 7.15
CA GLU A 48 21.80 18.02 5.84
C GLU A 48 22.95 17.02 5.74
N GLY A 49 22.74 15.95 4.98
CA GLY A 49 23.72 14.89 4.77
C GLY A 49 23.52 14.30 3.39
N GLU A 50 24.51 14.49 2.52
CA GLU A 50 24.62 13.78 1.25
C GLU A 50 24.71 12.27 1.54
N GLY A 51 23.60 11.57 1.35
CA GLY A 51 23.50 10.12 1.46
C GLY A 51 23.20 9.51 0.11
N GLU A 52 24.23 8.94 -0.53
CA GLU A 52 24.05 8.00 -1.63
C GLU A 52 23.28 6.77 -1.12
N GLY A 53 22.19 6.39 -1.82
CA GLY A 53 21.53 5.10 -1.60
C GLY A 53 20.08 5.12 -1.11
N SER A 54 19.24 6.04 -1.60
CA SER A 54 17.78 5.84 -1.62
C SER A 54 17.26 6.41 -2.93
N GLY A 55 17.26 5.60 -3.98
CA GLY A 55 16.67 6.00 -5.26
C GLY A 55 15.18 6.28 -5.05
N SER A 56 14.78 7.54 -5.07
CA SER A 56 13.36 7.92 -5.10
C SER A 56 12.69 7.17 -6.24
N VAL A 57 11.70 6.32 -5.96
CA VAL A 57 11.00 5.57 -7.00
C VAL A 57 10.20 6.54 -7.87
N ASP A 58 10.49 6.54 -9.17
CA ASP A 58 9.85 7.44 -10.10
C ASP A 58 8.51 6.88 -10.59
N LEU A 59 7.40 7.39 -10.04
CA LEU A 59 6.03 6.99 -10.40
C LEU A 59 5.69 7.21 -11.89
N ARG A 60 6.44 8.06 -12.60
CA ARG A 60 6.26 8.30 -14.04
C ARG A 60 6.60 7.08 -14.88
N THR A 61 7.53 6.24 -14.42
CA THR A 61 8.11 5.13 -15.18
C THR A 61 7.98 3.78 -14.47
N ASN A 62 7.78 3.77 -13.15
CA ASN A 62 7.61 2.56 -12.36
C ASN A 62 6.12 2.20 -12.21
N ASP A 63 5.68 1.16 -12.91
CA ASP A 63 4.27 0.73 -12.91
C ASP A 63 3.82 0.15 -11.57
N SER A 64 4.64 -0.65 -10.90
CA SER A 64 4.25 -1.25 -9.62
C SER A 64 4.06 -0.21 -8.54
N ALA A 65 4.97 0.77 -8.45
CA ALA A 65 4.88 1.85 -7.47
C ALA A 65 3.73 2.81 -7.76
N TYR A 66 3.47 3.10 -9.04
CA TYR A 66 2.32 3.90 -9.48
C TYR A 66 0.99 3.23 -9.13
N LEU A 67 0.86 1.92 -9.41
CA LEU A 67 -0.31 1.12 -9.05
C LEU A 67 -0.48 0.99 -7.52
N ALA A 68 0.62 0.87 -6.77
CA ALA A 68 0.58 0.84 -5.31
C ALA A 68 0.03 2.15 -4.75
N HIS A 69 0.54 3.31 -5.19
CA HIS A 69 0.06 4.62 -4.75
C HIS A 69 -1.44 4.83 -5.05
N LEU A 70 -1.90 4.46 -6.25
CA LEU A 70 -3.32 4.50 -6.58
C LEU A 70 -4.15 3.54 -5.72
N GLY A 71 -3.59 2.38 -5.37
CA GLY A 71 -4.19 1.41 -4.47
C GLY A 71 -4.33 1.92 -3.04
N LEU A 72 -3.32 2.62 -2.51
CA LEU A 72 -3.38 3.26 -1.20
C LEU A 72 -4.49 4.33 -1.15
N ILE A 73 -4.59 5.17 -2.20
CA ILE A 73 -5.71 6.12 -2.33
C ILE A 73 -7.05 5.38 -2.31
N ARG A 74 -7.21 4.28 -3.07
CA ARG A 74 -8.43 3.48 -3.04
C ARG A 74 -8.72 2.91 -1.65
N GLY A 75 -7.70 2.52 -0.89
CA GLY A 75 -7.85 1.92 0.44
C GLY A 75 -8.47 2.89 1.43
N HIS A 76 -7.92 4.11 1.54
CA HIS A 76 -8.52 5.16 2.37
C HIS A 76 -9.98 5.43 1.98
N LEU A 77 -10.25 5.57 0.66
CA LEU A 77 -11.59 5.86 0.16
C LEU A 77 -12.58 4.73 0.45
N TYR A 78 -12.13 3.47 0.31
CA TYR A 78 -12.92 2.29 0.64
C TYR A 78 -13.30 2.27 2.11
N VAL A 79 -12.33 2.51 3.00
CA VAL A 79 -12.54 2.59 4.45
C VAL A 79 -13.49 3.73 4.81
N GLY A 80 -13.22 4.93 4.30
CA GLY A 80 -14.07 6.10 4.54
C GLY A 80 -15.51 5.87 4.08
N LYS A 81 -15.70 5.22 2.92
CA LYS A 81 -17.05 4.89 2.43
C LYS A 81 -17.74 3.84 3.30
N LYS A 82 -17.01 2.81 3.72
CA LYS A 82 -17.53 1.77 4.61
C LYS A 82 -17.97 2.35 5.95
N LEU A 83 -17.14 3.20 6.56
CA LEU A 83 -17.45 3.90 7.81
C LEU A 83 -18.64 4.85 7.65
N TYR A 84 -18.76 5.54 6.51
CA TYR A 84 -19.91 6.38 6.21
C TYR A 84 -21.21 5.54 6.18
N ASP A 85 -21.18 4.40 5.50
CA ASP A 85 -22.34 3.50 5.38
C ASP A 85 -22.74 2.87 6.71
N GLU A 86 -21.77 2.68 7.62
CA GLU A 86 -21.98 2.19 8.98
C GLU A 86 -22.36 3.31 9.97
N GLY A 87 -22.47 4.56 9.52
CA GLY A 87 -22.85 5.71 10.34
C GLY A 87 -21.72 6.31 11.19
N HIS A 88 -20.48 5.83 11.02
CA HIS A 88 -19.28 6.34 11.69
C HIS A 88 -18.74 7.60 11.01
N LEU A 89 -19.58 8.65 10.94
CA LEU A 89 -19.34 9.83 10.11
C LEU A 89 -18.03 10.58 10.44
N THR A 90 -17.68 10.73 11.72
CA THR A 90 -16.42 11.40 12.10
C THR A 90 -15.20 10.66 11.56
N MET A 91 -15.18 9.33 11.66
CA MET A 91 -14.08 8.51 11.13
C MET A 91 -14.09 8.55 9.59
N ALA A 92 -15.26 8.50 8.97
CA ALA A 92 -15.38 8.64 7.52
C ALA A 92 -14.77 9.95 7.01
N LYS A 93 -15.06 11.09 7.66
CA LYS A 93 -14.49 12.40 7.31
C LYS A 93 -12.96 12.42 7.37
N THR A 94 -12.35 11.76 8.37
CA THR A 94 -10.89 11.60 8.48
C THR A 94 -10.31 10.93 7.23
N HIS A 95 -10.87 9.78 6.86
CA HIS A 95 -10.42 8.98 5.71
C HIS A 95 -10.63 9.65 4.34
N MET A 96 -11.61 10.54 4.21
CA MET A 96 -11.80 11.30 2.96
C MET A 96 -10.72 12.37 2.74
N LYS A 97 -10.04 12.80 3.79
CA LYS A 97 -9.03 13.87 3.74
C LYS A 97 -7.63 13.35 3.38
N HIS A 98 -7.23 12.21 3.95
CA HIS A 98 -5.86 11.68 3.82
C HIS A 98 -5.36 11.54 2.37
N PRO A 99 -6.15 11.04 1.40
CA PRO A 99 -5.65 10.85 0.04
C PRO A 99 -5.18 12.13 -0.65
N GLU A 100 -5.88 13.25 -0.45
CA GLU A 100 -5.55 14.54 -1.07
C GLU A 100 -4.28 15.13 -0.43
N ASP A 101 -4.21 15.11 0.90
CA ASP A 101 -3.14 15.74 1.67
C ASP A 101 -1.81 14.97 1.59
N GLU A 102 -1.84 13.65 1.42
CA GLU A 102 -0.67 12.80 1.60
C GLU A 102 -0.18 12.12 0.32
N LEU A 103 -1.10 11.63 -0.52
CA LEU A 103 -0.75 10.71 -1.63
C LEU A 103 -0.90 11.34 -3.01
N TYR A 104 -1.92 12.18 -3.21
CA TYR A 104 -2.30 12.65 -4.55
C TYR A 104 -1.23 13.55 -5.18
N ALA A 105 -0.58 14.40 -4.40
CA ALA A 105 0.42 15.35 -4.91
C ALA A 105 1.59 14.66 -5.64
N ALA A 106 2.02 13.49 -5.14
CA ALA A 106 3.09 12.69 -5.74
C ALA A 106 2.71 12.11 -7.12
N LEU A 107 1.42 11.93 -7.40
CA LEU A 107 0.92 11.36 -8.65
C LEU A 107 0.79 12.38 -9.78
N ILE A 108 0.75 13.69 -9.48
CA ILE A 108 0.53 14.74 -10.48
C ILE A 108 1.55 14.66 -11.64
N PRO A 109 2.88 14.55 -11.39
CA PRO A 109 3.84 14.37 -12.48
C PRO A 109 3.64 13.06 -13.24
N ALA A 110 3.24 11.98 -12.57
CA ALA A 110 2.99 10.68 -13.18
C ALA A 110 1.79 10.71 -14.14
N PHE A 111 0.71 11.41 -13.78
CA PHE A 111 -0.45 11.57 -14.68
C PHE A 111 -0.08 12.24 -15.99
N THR A 112 0.76 13.29 -15.92
CA THR A 112 1.23 13.98 -17.13
C THR A 112 2.12 13.07 -17.98
N ALA A 113 3.09 12.38 -17.36
CA ALA A 113 4.00 11.47 -18.06
C ALA A 113 3.28 10.27 -18.71
N ARG A 114 2.27 9.73 -18.02
CA ARG A 114 1.46 8.58 -18.45
C ARG A 114 0.28 8.98 -19.33
N GLN A 115 0.09 10.29 -19.57
CA GLN A 115 -0.98 10.86 -20.40
C GLN A 115 -2.40 10.46 -19.95
N VAL A 116 -2.60 10.31 -18.64
CA VAL A 116 -3.91 10.04 -18.03
C VAL A 116 -4.42 11.27 -17.28
N PRO A 117 -5.74 11.49 -17.22
CA PRO A 117 -6.29 12.60 -16.44
C PRO A 117 -6.07 12.37 -14.94
N GLY A 118 -5.70 13.42 -14.21
CA GLY A 118 -5.80 13.44 -12.77
C GLY A 118 -7.26 13.49 -12.28
N PHE A 119 -7.47 13.24 -10.99
CA PHE A 119 -8.80 13.15 -10.38
C PHE A 119 -8.97 13.99 -9.10
N GLY A 120 -8.11 14.99 -8.89
CA GLY A 120 -8.13 15.84 -7.69
C GLY A 120 -9.48 16.51 -7.43
N ALA A 121 -10.12 17.08 -8.46
CA ALA A 121 -11.47 17.66 -8.28
C ALA A 121 -12.51 16.62 -7.83
N LYS A 122 -12.38 15.35 -8.23
CA LYS A 122 -13.29 14.28 -7.82
C LYS A 122 -13.00 13.81 -6.38
N LEU A 123 -11.74 13.86 -5.94
CA LEU A 123 -11.37 13.67 -4.53
C LEU A 123 -12.05 14.74 -3.66
N SER A 124 -11.85 16.02 -3.99
CA SER A 124 -12.43 17.12 -3.22
C SER A 124 -13.96 17.07 -3.23
N ASN A 125 -14.60 16.75 -4.36
CA ASN A 125 -16.05 16.59 -4.43
C ASN A 125 -16.60 15.50 -3.49
N LEU A 126 -15.92 14.35 -3.37
CA LEU A 126 -16.33 13.31 -2.45
C LEU A 126 -16.12 13.75 -0.99
N ALA A 127 -14.97 14.35 -0.68
CA ALA A 127 -14.68 14.86 0.64
C ALA A 127 -15.71 15.93 1.06
N ASP A 128 -16.07 16.86 0.17
CA ASP A 128 -17.08 17.88 0.40
C ASP A 128 -18.48 17.26 0.60
N ALA A 129 -18.84 16.23 -0.17
CA ALA A 129 -20.13 15.55 -0.01
C ALA A 129 -20.26 14.88 1.37
N VAL A 130 -19.19 14.26 1.87
CA VAL A 130 -19.14 13.63 3.19
C VAL A 130 -19.06 14.68 4.30
N ASN A 131 -18.22 15.71 4.16
CA ASN A 131 -18.03 16.77 5.15
C ASN A 131 -19.30 17.62 5.34
N GLY A 132 -19.95 17.96 4.22
CA GLY A 132 -21.20 18.71 4.17
C GLY A 132 -22.45 17.87 4.41
N GLU A 133 -22.31 16.56 4.63
CA GLU A 133 -23.40 15.64 4.95
C GLU A 133 -24.54 15.72 3.92
N LEU A 134 -24.18 15.75 2.63
CA LEU A 134 -25.11 15.99 1.51
C LEU A 134 -26.07 14.80 1.25
N GLY A 135 -26.04 13.78 2.10
CA GLY A 135 -26.88 12.58 2.02
C GLY A 135 -26.28 11.48 1.16
N GLU A 136 -26.79 10.27 1.36
CA GLU A 136 -26.31 9.03 0.75
C GLU A 136 -26.24 9.10 -0.78
N ALA A 137 -27.25 9.66 -1.44
CA ALA A 137 -27.30 9.76 -2.89
C ALA A 137 -26.14 10.59 -3.47
N ALA A 138 -25.81 11.73 -2.83
CA ALA A 138 -24.71 12.59 -3.25
C ALA A 138 -23.35 11.92 -3.02
N VAL A 139 -23.16 11.31 -1.85
CA VAL A 139 -21.92 10.59 -1.51
C VAL A 139 -21.69 9.40 -2.44
N ASN A 140 -22.72 8.58 -2.70
CA ASN A 140 -22.63 7.43 -3.61
C ASN A 140 -22.30 7.87 -5.06
N ALA A 141 -22.90 8.97 -5.52
CA ALA A 141 -22.61 9.51 -6.85
C ALA A 141 -21.16 10.00 -6.96
N ALA A 142 -20.69 10.78 -5.99
CA ALA A 142 -19.31 11.28 -5.95
C ALA A 142 -18.30 10.13 -5.84
N TYR A 143 -18.56 9.15 -4.99
CA TYR A 143 -17.71 7.98 -4.82
C TYR A 143 -17.58 7.17 -6.12
N LYS A 144 -18.71 6.90 -6.79
CA LYS A 144 -18.72 6.19 -8.09
C LYS A 144 -17.94 6.94 -9.17
N ASP A 145 -18.13 8.26 -9.25
CA ASP A 145 -17.43 9.09 -10.22
C ASP A 145 -15.90 9.09 -9.99
N LEU A 146 -15.49 9.19 -8.72
CA LEU A 146 -14.09 9.09 -8.34
C LEU A 146 -13.50 7.70 -8.63
N MET A 147 -14.19 6.60 -8.27
CA MET A 147 -13.73 5.25 -8.56
C MET A 147 -13.54 5.02 -10.07
N THR A 148 -14.42 5.58 -10.90
CA THR A 148 -14.29 5.51 -12.36
C THR A 148 -13.02 6.21 -12.83
N ALA A 149 -12.74 7.40 -12.29
CA ALA A 149 -11.53 8.16 -12.66
C ALA A 149 -10.24 7.48 -12.19
N ILE A 150 -10.24 6.87 -10.99
CA ILE A 150 -9.09 6.08 -10.53
C ILE A 150 -8.89 4.87 -11.43
N THR A 151 -9.96 4.16 -11.84
CA THR A 151 -9.85 3.03 -12.78
C THR A 151 -9.25 3.48 -14.12
N THR A 152 -9.61 4.66 -14.62
CA THR A 152 -8.97 5.25 -15.80
C THR A 152 -7.50 5.55 -15.57
N ALA A 153 -7.13 6.14 -14.42
CA ALA A 153 -5.74 6.44 -14.08
C ALA A 153 -4.87 5.17 -13.91
N GLU A 154 -5.47 4.06 -13.47
CA GLU A 154 -4.81 2.77 -13.35
C GLU A 154 -4.63 2.03 -14.68
N ALA A 155 -5.26 2.48 -15.78
CA ALA A 155 -5.16 1.83 -17.08
C ALA A 155 -3.77 2.05 -17.70
N VAL A 156 -2.79 1.26 -17.27
CA VAL A 156 -1.46 1.20 -17.88
C VAL A 156 -1.46 0.20 -19.04
N THR A 157 -0.79 0.56 -20.14
CA THR A 157 -0.85 -0.14 -21.44
C THR A 157 -0.48 -1.62 -21.35
N GLU A 158 0.49 -1.98 -20.52
CA GLU A 158 0.86 -3.37 -20.24
C GLU A 158 1.01 -3.60 -18.72
N LYS A 159 -0.11 -3.82 -18.01
CA LYS A 159 -0.09 -4.27 -16.61
C LYS A 159 0.59 -5.64 -16.51
N SER A 160 1.91 -5.72 -16.45
CA SER A 160 2.59 -7.00 -16.26
C SER A 160 2.15 -7.64 -14.94
N VAL A 161 2.05 -8.98 -14.88
CA VAL A 161 1.72 -9.69 -13.64
C VAL A 161 2.71 -9.33 -12.54
N LYS A 162 4.01 -9.27 -12.87
CA LYS A 162 5.05 -8.80 -11.96
C LYS A 162 4.75 -7.41 -11.39
N ALA A 163 4.38 -6.43 -12.21
CA ALA A 163 4.08 -5.09 -11.71
C ALA A 163 2.86 -5.09 -10.78
N VAL A 164 1.83 -5.88 -11.10
CA VAL A 164 0.66 -6.05 -10.23
C VAL A 164 1.06 -6.67 -8.90
N LEU A 165 1.77 -7.80 -8.89
CA LEU A 165 2.20 -8.48 -7.66
C LEU A 165 3.12 -7.59 -6.80
N MET A 166 4.10 -6.91 -7.40
CA MET A 166 4.94 -5.95 -6.68
C MET A 166 4.16 -4.77 -6.10
N SER A 167 3.06 -4.35 -6.76
CA SER A 167 2.18 -3.33 -6.19
C SER A 167 1.44 -3.84 -4.94
N LEU A 168 1.04 -5.13 -4.92
CA LEU A 168 0.42 -5.74 -3.73
C LEU A 168 1.41 -5.81 -2.58
N SER A 169 2.64 -6.26 -2.86
CA SER A 169 3.72 -6.32 -1.87
C SER A 169 3.95 -4.95 -1.23
N THR A 170 4.05 -3.89 -2.04
CA THR A 170 4.22 -2.51 -1.56
C THR A 170 3.03 -2.08 -0.68
N MET A 171 1.79 -2.34 -1.12
CA MET A 171 0.60 -1.97 -0.36
C MET A 171 0.49 -2.71 0.98
N LEU A 172 0.88 -3.99 1.04
CA LEU A 172 0.84 -4.78 2.26
C LEU A 172 1.98 -4.43 3.22
N LEU A 173 3.13 -4.01 2.69
CA LEU A 173 4.21 -3.45 3.50
C LEU A 173 3.72 -2.18 4.22
N THR A 174 3.11 -1.26 3.47
CA THR A 174 2.47 -0.08 4.04
C THR A 174 1.34 -0.43 5.00
N ALA A 175 0.51 -1.44 4.69
CA ALA A 175 -0.52 -1.90 5.62
C ALA A 175 0.07 -2.42 6.94
N ALA A 176 1.22 -3.10 6.90
CA ALA A 176 1.91 -3.57 8.09
C ALA A 176 2.40 -2.41 8.96
N GLU A 177 2.98 -1.38 8.34
CA GLU A 177 3.41 -0.14 9.02
C GLU A 177 2.24 0.58 9.69
N GLU A 178 1.10 0.71 8.99
CA GLU A 178 -0.10 1.31 9.58
C GLU A 178 -0.71 0.45 10.68
N TYR A 179 -0.62 -0.88 10.57
CA TYR A 179 -1.06 -1.78 11.64
C TYR A 179 -0.20 -1.63 12.90
N ASP A 180 1.12 -1.50 12.76
CA ASP A 180 2.06 -1.25 13.88
C ASP A 180 1.75 0.08 14.58
N LEU A 181 1.39 1.11 13.82
CA LEU A 181 0.96 2.40 14.37
C LEU A 181 -0.43 2.32 15.00
N GLY A 182 -1.28 1.43 14.51
CA GLY A 182 -2.65 1.25 14.95
C GLY A 182 -2.78 0.40 16.22
N VAL A 183 -1.93 -0.61 16.39
CA VAL A 183 -2.06 -1.66 17.40
C VAL A 183 -0.76 -1.82 18.20
N GLU A 184 -0.84 -1.60 19.51
CA GLU A 184 0.26 -1.88 20.44
C GLU A 184 -0.17 -2.98 21.42
N GLN A 185 0.56 -4.10 21.44
CA GLN A 185 0.31 -5.22 22.36
C GLN A 185 -1.15 -5.70 22.35
N GLY A 186 -1.76 -5.78 21.16
CA GLY A 186 -3.15 -6.18 20.95
C GLY A 186 -4.18 -5.09 21.29
N THR A 187 -3.76 -3.90 21.69
CA THR A 187 -4.65 -2.76 21.96
C THR A 187 -4.63 -1.80 20.78
N VAL A 188 -5.80 -1.40 20.29
CA VAL A 188 -5.89 -0.38 19.24
C VAL A 188 -5.62 1.01 19.85
N VAL A 189 -4.41 1.52 19.63
CA VAL A 189 -3.96 2.84 20.11
C VAL A 189 -4.23 3.95 19.09
N ASN A 190 -4.33 3.60 17.81
CA ASN A 190 -4.71 4.52 16.75
C ASN A 190 -5.65 3.84 15.75
N VAL A 191 -6.96 4.03 15.97
CA VAL A 191 -7.99 3.38 15.16
C VAL A 191 -7.94 3.79 13.68
N HIS A 192 -7.47 4.99 13.36
CA HIS A 192 -7.40 5.44 11.97
C HIS A 192 -6.36 4.65 11.18
N GLU A 193 -5.17 4.43 11.74
CA GLU A 193 -4.10 3.66 11.07
C GLU A 193 -4.47 2.17 10.99
N PHE A 194 -5.09 1.62 12.04
CA PHE A 194 -5.66 0.28 12.00
C PHE A 194 -6.69 0.11 10.86
N GLN A 195 -7.51 1.13 10.61
CA GLN A 195 -8.49 1.16 9.54
C GLN A 195 -7.84 1.36 8.15
N ASP A 196 -6.78 2.17 8.04
CA ASP A 196 -6.01 2.32 6.80
C ASP A 196 -5.34 1.02 6.39
N ALA A 197 -4.71 0.32 7.32
CA ALA A 197 -4.16 -1.01 7.13
C ALA A 197 -5.20 -2.01 6.60
N TYR A 198 -6.43 -1.96 7.12
CA TYR A 198 -7.55 -2.74 6.59
C TYR A 198 -7.85 -2.38 5.14
N GLY A 199 -8.02 -1.10 4.85
CA GLY A 199 -8.32 -0.61 3.50
C GLY A 199 -7.28 -1.05 2.47
N PHE A 200 -6.00 -0.86 2.77
CA PHE A 200 -4.90 -1.24 1.89
C PHE A 200 -4.89 -2.75 1.64
N THR A 201 -5.12 -3.55 2.68
CA THR A 201 -5.20 -5.01 2.56
C THR A 201 -6.38 -5.46 1.69
N GLN A 202 -7.56 -4.85 1.86
CA GLN A 202 -8.74 -5.18 1.05
C GLN A 202 -8.54 -4.82 -0.42
N ILE A 203 -7.93 -3.67 -0.72
CA ILE A 203 -7.65 -3.28 -2.11
C ILE A 203 -6.56 -4.15 -2.72
N ALA A 204 -5.53 -4.55 -1.96
CA ALA A 204 -4.54 -5.50 -2.44
C ALA A 204 -5.19 -6.85 -2.82
N HIS A 205 -6.08 -7.36 -1.96
CA HIS A 205 -6.85 -8.57 -2.24
C HIS A 205 -7.80 -8.41 -3.44
N ALA A 206 -8.42 -7.25 -3.64
CA ALA A 206 -9.26 -7.01 -4.81
C ALA A 206 -8.45 -6.97 -6.10
N ARG A 207 -7.27 -6.33 -6.09
CA ARG A 207 -6.46 -6.06 -7.29
C ARG A 207 -5.96 -7.34 -7.99
N ILE A 208 -5.65 -8.41 -7.26
CA ILE A 208 -5.23 -9.67 -7.91
C ILE A 208 -6.35 -10.28 -8.77
N ASN A 209 -7.61 -9.97 -8.47
CA ASN A 209 -8.77 -10.42 -9.25
C ASN A 209 -8.96 -9.66 -10.57
N GLU A 210 -8.20 -8.58 -10.80
CA GLU A 210 -8.25 -7.79 -12.03
C GLU A 210 -7.36 -8.36 -13.15
N LEU A 211 -6.53 -9.36 -12.84
CA LEU A 211 -5.71 -10.05 -13.84
C LEU A 211 -6.59 -10.79 -14.84
N SER A 212 -6.32 -10.58 -16.13
CA SER A 212 -7.01 -11.25 -17.24
C SER A 212 -6.80 -12.77 -17.22
N ALA A 213 -7.70 -13.51 -17.89
CA ALA A 213 -7.57 -14.96 -18.02
C ALA A 213 -6.22 -15.39 -18.61
N ALA A 214 -5.71 -14.66 -19.62
CA ALA A 214 -4.41 -14.95 -20.23
C ALA A 214 -3.24 -14.73 -19.25
N GLN A 215 -3.27 -13.65 -18.46
CA GLN A 215 -2.27 -13.40 -17.43
C GLN A 215 -2.28 -14.49 -16.35
N ARG A 216 -3.48 -14.91 -15.94
CA ARG A 216 -3.70 -15.98 -14.96
C ARG A 216 -3.16 -17.32 -15.46
N GLU A 217 -3.45 -17.68 -16.70
CA GLU A 217 -2.95 -18.91 -17.31
C GLU A 217 -1.41 -18.92 -17.42
N GLN A 218 -0.81 -17.80 -17.82
CA GLN A 218 0.65 -17.69 -18.00
C GLN A 218 1.44 -17.66 -16.69
N ASN A 219 0.81 -17.34 -15.56
CA ASN A 219 1.47 -17.15 -14.26
C ASN A 219 0.73 -17.92 -13.14
N SER A 220 0.17 -19.09 -13.48
CA SER A 220 -0.75 -19.83 -12.61
C SER A 220 -0.19 -20.09 -11.22
N ASP A 221 1.07 -20.50 -11.14
CA ASP A 221 1.70 -20.94 -9.89
C ASP A 221 1.94 -19.75 -8.96
N ALA A 222 2.54 -18.67 -9.49
CA ALA A 222 2.76 -17.44 -8.73
C ALA A 222 1.43 -16.82 -8.26
N ILE A 223 0.42 -16.78 -9.13
CA ILE A 223 -0.90 -16.21 -8.77
C ILE A 223 -1.58 -17.08 -7.71
N ALA A 224 -1.57 -18.41 -7.84
CA ALA A 224 -2.16 -19.31 -6.85
C ALA A 224 -1.47 -19.20 -5.48
N GLU A 225 -0.14 -19.07 -5.46
CA GLU A 225 0.62 -18.82 -4.23
C GLU A 225 0.19 -17.50 -3.57
N VAL A 226 0.13 -16.41 -4.35
CA VAL A 226 -0.26 -15.10 -3.81
C VAL A 226 -1.72 -15.09 -3.34
N GLU A 227 -2.66 -15.69 -4.07
CA GLU A 227 -4.05 -15.82 -3.65
C GLU A 227 -4.17 -16.60 -2.32
N ALA A 228 -3.37 -17.65 -2.13
CA ALA A 228 -3.33 -18.39 -0.88
C ALA A 228 -2.79 -17.54 0.29
N LEU A 229 -1.76 -16.73 0.07
CA LEU A 229 -1.23 -15.82 1.08
C LEU A 229 -2.24 -14.75 1.50
N LEU A 230 -2.95 -14.16 0.53
CA LEU A 230 -3.90 -13.08 0.78
C LEU A 230 -5.16 -13.53 1.52
N LYS A 231 -5.53 -14.81 1.39
CA LYS A 231 -6.80 -15.36 1.88
C LYS A 231 -7.05 -15.14 3.37
N ASP A 232 -6.01 -15.23 4.20
CA ASP A 232 -6.15 -15.22 5.65
C ASP A 232 -5.92 -13.83 6.27
N LEU A 233 -5.41 -12.86 5.50
CA LEU A 233 -5.18 -11.50 5.99
C LEU A 233 -6.42 -10.80 6.54
N PRO A 234 -7.64 -10.96 5.96
CA PRO A 234 -8.84 -10.35 6.52
C PRO A 234 -9.15 -10.76 7.97
N ASN A 235 -8.60 -11.87 8.47
CA ASN A 235 -8.82 -12.30 9.85
C ASN A 235 -8.20 -11.36 10.90
N LEU A 236 -7.25 -10.51 10.50
CA LEU A 236 -6.70 -9.45 11.36
C LEU A 236 -7.73 -8.34 11.67
N TRP A 237 -8.85 -8.29 10.92
CA TRP A 237 -9.91 -7.30 11.09
C TRP A 237 -11.30 -7.94 11.19
N PRO A 238 -11.67 -8.51 12.35
CA PRO A 238 -13.04 -8.97 12.60
C PRO A 238 -14.08 -7.84 12.47
N THR A 239 -13.67 -6.61 12.78
CA THR A 239 -14.41 -5.36 12.58
C THR A 239 -13.42 -4.22 12.31
N ILE A 240 -13.88 -3.15 11.65
CA ILE A 240 -13.10 -1.92 11.42
C ILE A 240 -13.24 -0.90 12.56
N THR A 241 -14.12 -1.18 13.52
CA THR A 241 -14.33 -0.41 14.75
C THR A 241 -14.22 -1.35 15.97
N PRO A 242 -13.04 -1.95 16.22
CA PRO A 242 -12.88 -2.92 17.29
C PRO A 242 -13.06 -2.28 18.67
N GLU A 243 -13.72 -3.02 19.55
CA GLU A 243 -13.77 -2.74 20.98
C GLU A 243 -12.94 -3.81 21.72
N GLY A 244 -12.07 -3.40 22.64
CA GLY A 244 -11.24 -4.31 23.41
C GLY A 244 -9.95 -4.73 22.69
N VAL A 245 -9.54 -5.99 22.89
CA VAL A 245 -8.28 -6.54 22.38
C VAL A 245 -8.48 -7.09 20.98
N VAL A 246 -7.58 -6.74 20.08
CA VAL A 246 -7.49 -7.33 18.74
C VAL A 246 -6.44 -8.44 18.76
N GLU A 247 -6.81 -9.59 18.22
CA GLU A 247 -5.88 -10.69 17.97
C GLU A 247 -5.23 -10.52 16.60
N GLY A 248 -3.91 -10.68 16.53
CA GLY A 248 -3.16 -10.51 15.29
C GLY A 248 -1.87 -9.73 15.50
N ASP A 249 -1.01 -9.77 14.49
CA ASP A 249 0.28 -9.09 14.49
C ASP A 249 0.67 -8.69 13.06
N SER A 250 1.28 -7.51 12.92
CA SER A 250 1.71 -6.95 11.64
C SER A 250 2.72 -7.85 10.91
N SER A 251 3.44 -8.73 11.62
CA SER A 251 4.36 -9.71 11.00
C SER A 251 3.70 -10.56 9.93
N THR A 252 2.39 -10.83 10.02
CA THR A 252 1.67 -11.56 8.98
C THR A 252 1.59 -10.76 7.68
N LEU A 253 1.41 -9.44 7.77
CA LEU A 253 1.39 -8.52 6.63
C LEU A 253 2.79 -8.37 6.04
N TYR A 254 3.82 -8.13 6.87
CA TYR A 254 5.22 -8.08 6.42
C TYR A 254 5.65 -9.39 5.74
N ALA A 255 5.35 -10.53 6.35
CA ALA A 255 5.69 -11.84 5.79
C ALA A 255 4.99 -12.07 4.45
N THR A 256 3.73 -11.66 4.32
CA THR A 256 2.99 -11.77 3.06
C THR A 256 3.59 -10.87 1.99
N ALA A 257 3.88 -9.61 2.31
CA ALA A 257 4.52 -8.67 1.38
C ALA A 257 5.84 -9.23 0.82
N ALA A 258 6.71 -9.76 1.68
CA ALA A 258 7.98 -10.35 1.29
C ALA A 258 7.81 -11.62 0.42
N ARG A 259 6.83 -12.49 0.75
CA ARG A 259 6.57 -13.71 -0.02
C ARG A 259 5.99 -13.42 -1.40
N ILE A 260 5.15 -12.38 -1.53
CA ILE A 260 4.68 -11.91 -2.84
C ILE A 260 5.85 -11.44 -3.70
N GLU A 261 6.79 -10.69 -3.13
CA GLU A 261 7.99 -10.25 -3.85
C GLU A 261 8.80 -11.45 -4.37
N LEU A 262 9.03 -12.45 -3.52
CA LEU A 262 9.71 -13.69 -3.89
C LEU A 262 9.00 -14.45 -5.03
N ALA A 263 7.66 -14.50 -4.99
CA ALA A 263 6.87 -15.13 -6.04
C ALA A 263 7.04 -14.46 -7.42
N THR A 264 7.53 -13.21 -7.47
CA THR A 264 7.82 -12.51 -8.74
C THR A 264 9.21 -12.81 -9.34
N LEU A 265 10.04 -13.58 -8.63
CA LEU A 265 11.40 -13.94 -9.04
C LEU A 265 11.49 -15.33 -9.69
N ASN A 266 10.44 -16.14 -9.53
CA ASN A 266 10.32 -17.49 -10.11
C ASN A 266 9.80 -17.41 -11.56
#